data_AF-A0A9Q1I6F2-F1
#
_entry.id   AF-A0A9Q1I6F2-F1
#
_cell.length_a   1.000
_cell.length_b   1.000
_cell.length_c   1.000
_cell.angle_alpha   90.00
_cell.angle_beta   90.00
_cell.angle_gamma   90.00
#
_symmetry.space_group_name_H-M   'P 1'
#
loop_
_entity.id
_entity.type
_entity.pdbx_description
1 polymer ?
#
loop_
_entity_poly.entity_id
_entity_poly.type
_entity_poly.pdbx_seq_one_letter_code
_entity_poly.pdbx_strand_id
1 'polypeptide(L)'
;MSVGEASRTEPRCSVCSMPCRLFWKEIANMAGRRAALKAIDWMAFAERVPPNQRAMFNGLKTRSDAIAARLRSLPEKPAAIDWTFYKSAVANVAMVQEFETKFSALVVPEPVDTETSKIDTQELEANKQAAAYVEGSKARVTQYEEELAKFQNMTPFDQMTIEDLNNTFPETALDKVKYPYWPHKPISDL
;
A
#
# COMPACT_ATOMS: atom_id res chain seq x y z
N MET A 1 -1.30 -3.56 -50.20
CA MET A 1 -1.65 -4.96 -50.52
C MET A 1 -2.21 -5.59 -49.26
N SER A 2 -3.52 -5.79 -49.24
CA SER A 2 -4.27 -6.41 -48.16
C SER A 2 -3.89 -7.87 -47.97
N VAL A 3 -3.69 -8.28 -46.72
CA VAL A 3 -3.66 -9.68 -46.28
C VAL A 3 -4.78 -9.73 -45.23
N GLY A 4 -5.91 -10.39 -45.43
CA GLY A 4 -6.06 -11.77 -45.89
C GLY A 4 -6.60 -12.54 -44.68
N GLU A 5 -7.90 -12.41 -44.45
CA GLU A 5 -8.62 -12.94 -43.30
C GLU A 5 -8.73 -14.48 -43.38
N ALA A 6 -8.02 -15.18 -42.48
CA ALA A 6 -8.08 -16.64 -42.37
C ALA A 6 -9.06 -17.02 -41.25
N SER A 7 -10.29 -17.33 -41.67
CA SER A 7 -11.35 -17.96 -40.88
C SER A 7 -10.85 -19.24 -40.21
N ARG A 8 -10.72 -19.22 -38.87
CA ARG A 8 -10.44 -20.40 -38.07
C ARG A 8 -11.78 -20.95 -37.57
N THR A 9 -12.24 -22.00 -38.23
CA THR A 9 -13.45 -22.77 -37.90
C THR A 9 -13.36 -23.36 -36.50
N GLU A 10 -14.31 -23.01 -35.62
CA GLU A 10 -14.49 -23.63 -34.30
C GLU A 10 -15.11 -25.04 -34.44
N PRO A 11 -14.61 -26.06 -33.71
CA PRO A 11 -15.37 -27.29 -33.53
C PRO A 11 -16.51 -27.05 -32.53
N ARG A 12 -17.76 -27.06 -33.03
CA ARG A 12 -18.97 -27.08 -32.20
C ARG A 12 -19.10 -28.43 -31.50
N CYS A 13 -18.99 -28.44 -30.18
CA CYS A 13 -19.44 -29.57 -29.36
C CYS A 13 -20.94 -29.37 -29.05
N SER A 14 -21.79 -30.32 -29.45
CA SER A 14 -23.25 -30.17 -29.57
C SER A 14 -24.06 -30.38 -28.29
N VAL A 15 -23.48 -30.35 -27.08
CA VAL A 15 -24.18 -30.89 -25.87
C VAL A 15 -24.23 -30.01 -24.62
N CYS A 16 -23.63 -28.81 -24.56
CA CYS A 16 -23.83 -27.94 -23.37
C CYS A 16 -23.95 -26.46 -23.71
N SER A 17 -25.15 -25.89 -23.50
CA SER A 17 -25.40 -24.45 -23.56
C SER A 17 -25.03 -23.76 -22.24
N MET A 18 -23.74 -23.72 -21.88
CA MET A 18 -23.25 -22.79 -20.86
C MET A 18 -21.87 -22.24 -21.23
N PRO A 19 -21.65 -20.91 -21.14
CA PRO A 19 -20.39 -20.29 -21.51
C PRO A 19 -19.27 -20.71 -20.54
N CYS A 20 -18.36 -21.55 -21.04
CA CYS A 20 -17.16 -22.07 -20.37
C CYS A 20 -16.08 -20.98 -20.08
N ARG A 21 -16.46 -19.69 -20.01
CA ARG A 21 -15.52 -18.56 -19.82
C ARG A 21 -15.33 -18.13 -18.37
N LEU A 22 -16.19 -18.58 -17.45
CA LEU A 22 -16.16 -18.13 -16.06
C LEU A 22 -15.29 -19.03 -15.16
N PHE A 23 -15.18 -20.32 -15.47
CA PHE A 23 -14.44 -21.26 -14.62
C PHE A 23 -12.92 -21.08 -14.69
N TRP A 24 -12.40 -20.53 -15.79
CA TRP A 24 -10.95 -20.36 -15.99
C TRP A 24 -10.37 -19.06 -15.42
N LYS A 25 -11.23 -18.11 -15.03
CA LYS A 25 -10.78 -16.80 -14.53
C LYS A 25 -10.43 -16.80 -13.03
N GLU A 26 -11.01 -17.72 -12.26
CA GLU A 26 -10.76 -17.82 -10.81
C GLU A 26 -9.53 -18.69 -10.49
N ILE A 27 -9.34 -19.83 -11.17
CA ILE A 27 -8.19 -20.73 -10.94
C ILE A 27 -6.86 -20.04 -11.29
N ALA A 28 -6.85 -19.16 -12.29
CA ALA A 28 -5.65 -18.40 -12.67
C ALA A 28 -5.23 -17.32 -11.65
N ASN A 29 -6.10 -16.95 -10.70
CA ASN A 29 -5.87 -15.78 -9.83
C ASN A 29 -5.09 -16.10 -8.54
N MET A 30 -5.09 -17.35 -8.06
CA MET A 30 -4.41 -17.75 -6.81
C MET A 30 -3.11 -18.53 -7.04
N ALA A 31 -3.04 -19.38 -8.06
CA ALA A 31 -1.80 -20.03 -8.49
C ALA A 31 -0.74 -18.99 -8.93
N GLY A 32 -1.17 -17.89 -9.56
CA GLY A 32 -0.31 -16.75 -9.92
C GLY A 32 0.20 -15.93 -8.72
N ARG A 33 -0.49 -15.96 -7.56
CA ARG A 33 -0.06 -15.24 -6.35
C ARG A 33 1.12 -15.90 -5.64
N ARG A 34 1.31 -17.21 -5.80
CA ARG A 34 2.55 -17.89 -5.32
C ARG A 34 3.78 -17.43 -6.10
N ALA A 35 3.62 -17.12 -7.39
CA ALA A 35 4.71 -16.66 -8.26
C ALA A 35 4.95 -15.15 -8.20
N ALA A 36 3.96 -14.36 -7.80
CA ALA A 36 4.05 -12.90 -7.67
C ALA A 36 4.65 -12.48 -6.32
N LEU A 37 5.82 -13.00 -5.95
CA LEU A 37 6.66 -12.36 -4.93
C LEU A 37 7.18 -11.05 -5.52
N LYS A 38 6.38 -9.97 -5.47
CA LYS A 38 6.93 -8.63 -5.68
C LYS A 38 7.99 -8.44 -4.60
N ALA A 39 9.25 -8.25 -5.01
CA ALA A 39 10.33 -7.94 -4.09
C ALA A 39 9.99 -6.60 -3.41
N ILE A 40 9.58 -6.66 -2.15
CA ILE A 40 9.30 -5.46 -1.35
C ILE A 40 10.66 -4.87 -0.99
N ASP A 41 10.90 -3.61 -1.37
CA ASP A 41 12.06 -2.87 -0.90
C ASP A 41 11.84 -2.43 0.55
N TRP A 42 12.30 -3.28 1.47
CA TRP A 42 12.20 -3.04 2.91
C TRP A 42 13.01 -1.82 3.39
N MET A 43 14.06 -1.42 2.66
CA MET A 43 14.87 -0.26 3.03
C MET A 43 14.10 1.03 2.72
N ALA A 44 13.61 1.16 1.49
CA ALA A 44 12.81 2.31 1.07
C ALA A 44 11.48 2.43 1.85
N PHE A 45 10.94 1.32 2.35
CA PHE A 45 9.77 1.37 3.24
C PHE A 45 10.15 1.85 4.64
N ALA A 46 11.27 1.38 5.20
CA ALA A 46 11.73 1.77 6.53
C ALA A 46 12.03 3.27 6.66
N GLU A 47 12.50 3.90 5.58
CA GLU A 47 12.75 5.36 5.53
C GLU A 47 11.47 6.20 5.59
N ARG A 48 10.35 5.69 5.05
CA ARG A 48 9.07 6.41 5.02
C ARG A 48 8.28 6.28 6.31
N VAL A 49 8.61 5.31 7.16
CA VAL A 49 7.87 5.03 8.40
C VAL A 49 8.29 6.01 9.50
N PRO A 50 7.36 6.83 10.03
CA PRO A 50 7.68 7.71 11.14
C PRO A 50 7.99 6.92 12.42
N PRO A 51 8.78 7.49 13.35
CA PRO A 51 9.36 6.76 14.48
C PRO A 51 8.31 6.12 15.41
N ASN A 52 7.14 6.74 15.53
CA ASN A 52 5.99 6.25 16.31
C ASN A 52 5.42 4.93 15.77
N GLN A 53 5.58 4.63 14.47
CA GLN A 53 5.00 3.45 13.82
C GLN A 53 6.02 2.33 13.55
N ARG A 54 7.30 2.53 13.94
CA ARG A 54 8.38 1.54 13.71
C ARG A 54 8.10 0.17 14.34
N ALA A 55 7.44 0.14 15.50
CA ALA A 55 7.07 -1.13 16.14
C ALA A 55 6.08 -1.93 15.29
N MET A 56 5.08 -1.27 14.69
CA MET A 56 4.11 -1.93 13.81
C MET A 56 4.76 -2.42 12.52
N PHE A 57 5.68 -1.63 11.95
CA PHE A 57 6.48 -2.03 10.78
C PHE A 57 7.34 -3.27 11.05
N ASN A 58 8.06 -3.31 12.17
CA ASN A 58 8.87 -4.48 12.54
C ASN A 58 8.00 -5.73 12.72
N GLY A 59 6.79 -5.57 13.27
CA GLY A 59 5.80 -6.64 13.37
C GLY A 59 5.34 -7.16 12.00
N LEU A 60 5.04 -6.26 11.06
CA LEU A 60 4.68 -6.61 9.68
C LEU A 60 5.83 -7.36 8.99
N LYS A 61 7.05 -6.81 9.06
CA LYS A 61 8.24 -7.41 8.44
C LYS A 61 8.48 -8.83 8.95
N THR A 62 8.50 -9.02 10.27
CA THR A 62 8.69 -10.34 10.88
C THR A 62 7.65 -11.35 10.42
N ARG A 63 6.37 -10.96 10.36
CA ARG A 63 5.30 -11.85 9.87
C ARG A 63 5.45 -12.18 8.39
N SER A 64 5.77 -11.18 7.58
CA SER A 64 5.96 -11.36 6.13
C SER A 64 7.14 -12.27 5.80
N ASP A 65 8.27 -12.09 6.48
CA ASP A 65 9.47 -12.91 6.31
C ASP A 65 9.23 -14.35 6.81
N ALA A 66 8.51 -14.51 7.93
CA ALA A 66 8.13 -15.84 8.43
C ALA A 66 7.21 -16.58 7.45
N ILE A 67 6.24 -15.89 6.82
CA ILE A 67 5.39 -16.48 5.79
C ILE A 67 6.20 -16.82 4.54
N ALA A 68 7.07 -15.92 4.09
CA ALA A 68 7.93 -16.15 2.93
C ALA A 68 8.89 -17.34 3.15
N ALA A 69 9.45 -17.48 4.35
CA ALA A 69 10.27 -18.64 4.71
C ALA A 69 9.46 -19.96 4.67
N ARG A 70 8.25 -19.96 5.23
CA ARG A 70 7.34 -21.12 5.20
C ARG A 70 6.97 -21.50 3.77
N LEU A 71 6.64 -20.52 2.93
CA LEU A 71 6.34 -20.74 1.51
C LEU A 71 7.52 -21.35 0.75
N ARG A 72 8.75 -20.88 1.00
CA ARG A 72 9.96 -21.45 0.39
C ARG A 72 10.27 -22.88 0.87
N SER A 73 9.89 -23.23 2.09
CA SER A 73 10.08 -24.59 2.61
C SER A 73 9.09 -25.61 2.06
N LEU A 74 7.95 -25.16 1.51
CA LEU A 74 6.93 -26.03 0.95
C LEU A 74 7.25 -26.27 -0.54
N PRO A 75 7.41 -27.53 -0.98
CA PRO A 75 7.57 -27.81 -2.40
C PRO A 75 6.31 -27.40 -3.18
N GLU A 76 6.50 -26.87 -4.39
CA GLU A 76 5.39 -26.38 -5.24
C GLU A 76 4.39 -27.49 -5.62
N LYS A 77 4.88 -28.73 -5.68
CA LYS A 77 4.09 -29.93 -5.95
C LYS A 77 4.20 -30.89 -4.76
N PRO A 78 3.10 -31.57 -4.37
CA PRO A 78 3.18 -32.65 -3.39
C PRO A 78 4.13 -33.76 -3.89
N ALA A 79 4.71 -34.51 -2.96
CA ALA A 79 5.56 -35.65 -3.30
C ALA A 79 4.81 -36.61 -4.24
N ALA A 80 5.43 -36.96 -5.37
CA ALA A 80 4.84 -37.91 -6.31
C ALA A 80 4.79 -39.30 -5.64
N ILE A 81 3.59 -39.86 -5.55
CA ILE A 81 3.39 -41.22 -5.04
C ILE A 81 3.77 -42.20 -6.15
N ASP A 82 4.68 -43.13 -5.85
CA ASP A 82 5.02 -44.22 -6.77
C ASP A 82 3.94 -45.32 -6.72
N TRP A 83 2.90 -45.17 -7.53
CA TRP A 83 1.82 -46.14 -7.66
C TRP A 83 2.27 -47.48 -8.26
N THR A 84 3.40 -47.52 -8.97
CA THR A 84 3.90 -48.75 -9.60
C THR A 84 4.49 -49.70 -8.56
N PHE A 85 5.21 -49.16 -7.58
CA PHE A 85 5.71 -49.91 -6.43
C PHE A 85 4.54 -50.55 -5.65
N TYR A 86 3.50 -49.80 -5.33
CA TYR A 86 2.35 -50.30 -4.56
C TYR A 86 1.50 -51.33 -5.31
N LYS A 87 1.37 -51.21 -6.63
CA LYS A 87 0.69 -52.23 -7.46
C LYS A 87 1.42 -53.57 -7.46
N SER A 88 2.74 -53.57 -7.27
CA SER A 88 3.55 -54.81 -7.22
C SER A 88 3.64 -55.45 -5.83
N ALA A 89 3.55 -54.66 -4.77
CA ALA A 89 3.69 -55.12 -3.38
C ALA A 89 2.37 -55.54 -2.72
N VAL A 90 1.22 -55.04 -3.19
CA VAL A 90 -0.09 -55.28 -2.58
C VAL A 90 -0.86 -56.34 -3.37
N ALA A 91 -1.34 -57.38 -2.67
CA ALA A 91 -2.07 -58.49 -3.28
C ALA A 91 -3.39 -58.07 -3.98
N ASN A 92 -4.04 -57.00 -3.50
CA ASN A 92 -5.26 -56.44 -4.09
C ASN A 92 -4.97 -55.19 -4.93
N VAL A 93 -4.65 -55.41 -6.20
CA VAL A 93 -4.33 -54.34 -7.17
C VAL A 93 -5.52 -53.41 -7.44
N ALA A 94 -6.76 -53.93 -7.36
CA ALA A 94 -7.99 -53.15 -7.56
C ALA A 94 -8.14 -52.02 -6.53
N MET A 95 -7.74 -52.27 -5.27
CA MET A 95 -7.79 -51.26 -4.21
C MET A 95 -6.81 -50.11 -4.49
N VAL A 96 -5.62 -50.41 -4.99
CA VAL A 96 -4.60 -49.39 -5.31
C VAL A 96 -5.06 -48.48 -6.47
N GLN A 97 -5.77 -49.04 -7.46
CA GLN A 97 -6.34 -48.27 -8.57
C GLN A 97 -7.49 -47.34 -8.12
N GLU A 98 -8.32 -47.79 -7.17
CA GLU A 98 -9.36 -46.92 -6.59
C GLU A 98 -8.75 -45.74 -5.82
N PHE A 99 -7.65 -45.96 -5.10
CA PHE A 99 -6.92 -44.89 -4.40
C PHE A 99 -6.24 -43.91 -5.36
N GLU A 100 -5.63 -44.41 -6.44
CA GLU A 100 -5.05 -43.56 -7.49
C GLU A 100 -6.11 -42.65 -8.12
N THR A 101 -7.29 -43.22 -8.42
CA THR A 101 -8.42 -42.49 -8.99
C THR A 101 -8.93 -41.41 -8.01
N LYS A 102 -9.15 -41.78 -6.74
CA LYS A 102 -9.61 -40.83 -5.70
C LYS A 102 -8.57 -39.76 -5.38
N PHE A 103 -7.28 -40.08 -5.45
CA PHE A 103 -6.19 -39.12 -5.23
C PHE A 103 -6.08 -38.11 -6.38
N SER A 104 -6.21 -38.57 -7.63
CA SER A 104 -6.24 -37.66 -8.80
C SER A 104 -7.47 -36.75 -8.83
N ALA A 105 -8.60 -37.20 -8.27
CA ALA A 105 -9.84 -36.43 -8.19
C ALA A 105 -9.86 -35.42 -7.03
N LEU A 106 -8.93 -35.54 -6.08
CA LEU A 106 -8.89 -34.67 -4.91
C LEU A 106 -8.26 -33.32 -5.29
N VAL A 107 -9.11 -32.33 -5.51
CA VAL A 107 -8.71 -30.93 -5.63
C VAL A 107 -8.68 -30.32 -4.24
N VAL A 108 -7.49 -29.87 -3.80
CA VAL A 108 -7.37 -29.12 -2.54
C VAL A 108 -8.05 -27.77 -2.73
N PRO A 109 -9.09 -27.44 -1.94
CA PRO A 109 -9.76 -26.15 -2.07
C PRO A 109 -8.78 -25.03 -1.74
N GLU A 110 -8.66 -24.08 -2.67
CA GLU A 110 -7.84 -22.90 -2.45
C GLU A 110 -8.53 -21.96 -1.44
N PRO A 111 -7.75 -21.24 -0.60
CA PRO A 111 -8.33 -20.28 0.32
C PRO A 111 -8.99 -19.14 -0.46
N VAL A 112 -10.24 -18.83 -0.12
CA VAL A 112 -10.96 -17.68 -0.68
C VAL A 112 -10.34 -16.38 -0.16
N ASP A 113 -10.09 -15.44 -1.06
CA ASP A 113 -9.53 -14.13 -0.72
C ASP A 113 -10.61 -13.18 -0.18
N THR A 114 -10.54 -12.87 1.11
CA THR A 114 -11.45 -11.94 1.80
C THR A 114 -10.84 -10.57 2.07
N GLU A 115 -9.54 -10.37 1.80
CA GLU A 115 -8.79 -9.23 2.31
C GLU A 115 -8.45 -8.19 1.23
N THR A 116 -8.47 -8.54 -0.05
CA THR A 116 -8.21 -7.57 -1.14
C THR A 116 -9.17 -6.39 -1.14
N SER A 117 -10.47 -6.63 -0.94
CA SER A 117 -11.47 -5.56 -0.89
C SER A 117 -11.23 -4.56 0.25
N LYS A 118 -10.73 -5.02 1.40
CA LYS A 118 -10.39 -4.14 2.53
C LYS A 118 -9.14 -3.32 2.25
N ILE A 119 -8.15 -3.90 1.59
CA ILE A 119 -6.92 -3.18 1.18
C ILE A 119 -7.28 -2.05 0.21
N ASP A 120 -8.10 -2.34 -0.80
CA ASP A 120 -8.52 -1.33 -1.79
C ASP A 120 -9.23 -0.14 -1.11
N THR A 121 -10.08 -0.39 -0.10
CA THR A 121 -10.72 0.68 0.66
C THR A 121 -9.72 1.54 1.46
N GLN A 122 -8.73 0.90 2.10
CA GLN A 122 -7.70 1.61 2.85
C GLN A 122 -6.78 2.44 1.94
N GLU A 123 -6.44 1.93 0.76
CA GLU A 123 -5.66 2.67 -0.24
C GLU A 123 -6.39 3.93 -0.71
N LEU A 124 -7.70 3.83 -0.97
CA LEU A 124 -8.52 4.99 -1.35
C LEU A 124 -8.61 6.04 -0.24
N GLU A 125 -8.74 5.63 1.01
CA GLU A 125 -8.74 6.54 2.16
C GLU A 125 -7.39 7.22 2.35
N ALA A 126 -6.28 6.48 2.27
CA ALA A 126 -4.94 7.01 2.38
C ALA A 126 -4.63 8.02 1.25
N ASN A 127 -5.06 7.74 0.03
CA ASN A 127 -4.88 8.65 -1.12
C ASN A 127 -5.62 9.98 -0.92
N LYS A 128 -6.83 9.95 -0.36
CA LYS A 128 -7.57 11.17 -0.02
C LYS A 128 -6.85 12.00 1.04
N GLN A 129 -6.36 11.36 2.09
CA GLN A 129 -5.60 12.04 3.15
C GLN A 129 -4.30 12.64 2.62
N ALA A 130 -3.58 11.92 1.76
CA ALA A 130 -2.36 12.41 1.12
C ALA A 130 -2.63 13.63 0.23
N ALA A 131 -3.69 13.60 -0.58
CA ALA A 131 -4.08 14.73 -1.42
C ALA A 131 -4.41 15.98 -0.58
N ALA A 132 -5.22 15.83 0.47
CA ALA A 132 -5.55 16.92 1.39
C ALA A 132 -4.30 17.49 2.09
N TYR A 133 -3.36 16.64 2.49
CA TYR A 133 -2.11 17.08 3.09
C TYR A 133 -1.22 17.86 2.12
N VAL A 134 -1.16 17.44 0.85
CA VAL A 134 -0.41 18.14 -0.19
C VAL A 134 -1.01 19.53 -0.45
N GLU A 135 -2.33 19.63 -0.55
CA GLU A 135 -3.02 20.93 -0.72
C GLU A 135 -2.80 21.85 0.48
N GLY A 136 -2.95 21.35 1.70
CA GLY A 136 -2.66 22.13 2.91
C GLY A 136 -1.19 22.54 3.01
N SER A 137 -0.27 21.72 2.51
CA SER A 137 1.15 22.06 2.49
C SER A 137 1.46 23.14 1.45
N LYS A 138 0.84 23.11 0.26
CA LYS A 138 0.98 24.18 -0.73
C LYS A 138 0.49 25.52 -0.19
N ALA A 139 -0.64 25.54 0.51
CA ALA A 139 -1.17 26.74 1.15
C ALA A 139 -0.23 27.30 2.24
N ARG A 140 0.43 26.41 3.02
CA ARG A 140 1.46 26.85 3.97
C ARG A 140 2.70 27.40 3.27
N VAL A 141 3.16 26.78 2.19
CA VAL A 141 4.31 27.26 1.42
C VAL A 141 4.04 28.67 0.89
N THR A 142 2.86 28.94 0.34
CA THR A 142 2.51 30.29 -0.13
C THR A 142 2.50 31.32 1.01
N GLN A 143 1.96 30.96 2.18
CA GLN A 143 2.00 31.84 3.37
C GLN A 143 3.44 32.15 3.80
N TYR A 144 4.31 31.13 3.85
CA TYR A 144 5.71 31.34 4.21
C TYR A 144 6.49 32.12 3.15
N GLU A 145 6.17 31.98 1.87
CA GLU A 145 6.75 32.80 0.80
C GLU A 145 6.35 34.28 0.93
N GLU A 146 5.10 34.57 1.30
CA GLU A 146 4.64 35.93 1.60
C GLU A 146 5.35 36.52 2.82
N GLU A 147 5.49 35.74 3.90
CA GLU A 147 6.23 36.15 5.10
C GLU A 147 7.72 36.39 4.79
N LEU A 148 8.36 35.51 4.02
CA LEU A 148 9.73 35.68 3.57
C LEU A 148 9.89 36.94 2.71
N ALA A 149 8.94 37.23 1.82
CA ALA A 149 8.94 38.46 1.04
C ALA A 149 8.81 39.69 1.94
N LYS A 150 7.98 39.63 3.00
CA LYS A 150 7.90 40.71 4.01
C LYS A 150 9.26 40.94 4.68
N PHE A 151 9.96 39.88 5.09
CA PHE A 151 11.28 40.00 5.73
C PHE A 151 12.40 40.40 4.77
N GLN A 152 12.33 40.07 3.49
CA GLN A 152 13.34 40.50 2.50
C GLN A 152 13.18 41.97 2.11
N ASN A 153 11.95 42.46 2.05
CA ASN A 153 11.64 43.84 1.69
C ASN A 153 11.66 44.80 2.88
N MET A 154 11.86 44.30 4.11
CA MET A 154 11.95 45.16 5.29
C MET A 154 13.25 45.97 5.25
N THR A 155 13.16 47.25 5.62
CA THR A 155 14.34 48.10 5.80
C THR A 155 15.26 47.46 6.85
N PRO A 156 16.59 47.47 6.64
CA PRO A 156 17.54 47.00 7.66
C PRO A 156 17.27 47.66 9.00
N PHE A 157 17.35 46.89 10.09
CA PHE A 157 17.03 47.36 11.43
C PHE A 157 17.79 48.63 11.85
N ASP A 158 19.02 48.83 11.38
CA ASP A 158 19.85 50.00 11.68
C ASP A 158 19.31 51.32 11.08
N GLN A 159 18.48 51.22 10.04
CA GLN A 159 17.91 52.36 9.32
C GLN A 159 16.39 52.48 9.52
N MET A 160 15.78 51.58 10.29
CA MET A 160 14.34 51.55 10.51
C MET A 160 13.94 52.55 11.60
N THR A 161 12.96 53.41 11.31
CA THR A 161 12.43 54.34 12.32
C THR A 161 11.51 53.60 13.30
N ILE A 162 11.32 54.16 14.51
CA ILE A 162 10.43 53.58 15.53
C ILE A 162 8.97 53.52 15.01
N GLU A 163 8.58 54.46 14.15
CA GLU A 163 7.25 54.49 13.53
C GLU A 163 7.09 53.34 12.52
N ASP A 164 8.08 53.09 11.67
CA ASP A 164 8.08 51.97 10.72
C ASP A 164 8.10 50.60 11.43
N LEU A 165 8.83 50.52 12.55
CA LEU A 165 8.86 49.33 13.41
C LEU A 165 7.48 49.05 14.00
N ASN A 166 6.81 50.06 14.57
CA ASN A 166 5.47 49.91 15.14
C ASN A 166 4.41 49.59 14.06
N ASN A 167 4.58 50.07 12.83
CA ASN A 167 3.70 49.73 11.70
C ASN A 167 3.89 48.28 11.24
N THR A 168 5.13 47.77 11.27
CA THR A 168 5.47 46.42 10.80
C THR A 168 5.17 45.35 11.87
N PHE A 169 5.34 45.72 13.14
CA PHE A 169 5.24 44.89 14.35
C PHE A 169 4.38 45.60 15.42
N PRO A 170 3.05 45.64 15.25
CA PRO A 170 2.16 46.34 16.17
C PRO A 170 2.18 45.79 17.60
N GLU A 171 2.62 44.54 17.81
CA GLU A 171 2.80 43.92 19.13
C GLU A 171 3.91 44.58 19.98
N THR A 172 4.83 45.28 19.34
CA THR A 172 5.90 46.02 20.02
C THR A 172 5.53 47.46 20.35
N ALA A 173 4.41 47.94 19.79
CA ALA A 173 3.94 49.30 20.00
C ALA A 173 3.53 49.51 21.46
N LEU A 174 4.12 50.53 22.09
CA LEU A 174 3.80 50.90 23.46
C LEU A 174 2.54 51.76 23.51
N ASP A 175 1.51 51.29 24.21
CA ASP A 175 0.24 52.02 24.41
C ASP A 175 0.39 53.15 25.45
N LYS A 176 1.02 54.25 25.03
CA LYS A 176 1.24 55.44 25.89
C LYS A 176 -0.06 56.15 26.32
N VAL A 177 -1.17 55.94 25.62
CA VAL A 177 -2.48 56.52 25.95
C VAL A 177 -3.12 55.77 27.13
N LYS A 178 -3.05 54.44 27.10
CA LYS A 178 -3.66 53.57 28.12
C LYS A 178 -2.78 53.46 29.36
N TYR A 179 -1.46 53.43 29.17
CA TYR A 179 -0.48 53.38 30.24
C TYR A 179 0.49 54.57 30.10
N PRO A 180 0.18 55.73 30.70
CA PRO A 180 1.01 56.94 30.54
C PRO A 180 2.40 56.83 31.15
N TYR A 181 2.57 55.94 32.15
CA TYR A 181 3.82 55.77 32.88
C TYR A 181 4.54 54.48 32.47
N TRP A 182 5.87 54.53 32.50
CA TRP A 182 6.73 53.36 32.30
C TRP A 182 6.37 52.26 33.31
N PRO A 183 6.28 50.97 32.92
CA PRO A 183 6.78 50.32 31.70
C PRO A 183 5.79 50.21 30.52
N HIS A 184 4.71 51.00 30.49
CA HIS A 184 3.72 51.03 29.40
C HIS A 184 3.05 49.68 29.08
N LYS A 185 3.13 48.73 30.01
CA LYS A 185 2.50 47.40 30.01
C LYS A 185 1.88 47.15 31.39
N PRO A 186 0.83 46.31 31.50
CA PRO A 186 0.31 45.93 32.81
C PRO A 186 1.36 45.15 33.60
N ILE A 187 1.40 45.37 34.92
CA ILE A 187 2.40 44.76 35.83
C ILE A 187 2.33 43.22 35.83
N SER A 188 1.19 42.65 35.41
CA SER A 188 1.00 41.19 35.27
C SER A 188 1.79 40.56 34.12
N ASP A 189 2.17 41.35 33.12
CA ASP A 189 2.77 40.87 31.87
C ASP A 189 4.28 41.20 31.80
N LEU A 190 4.86 41.68 32.91
CA LEU A 190 6.30 41.88 33.13
C LEU A 190 6.94 40.61 33.70
#